data_AF-B4UG20-F1
#
_entry.id   AF-B4UG20-F1
#
_cell.length_a   1.000
_cell.length_b   1.000
_cell.length_c   1.000
_cell.angle_alpha   90.00
_cell.angle_beta   90.00
_cell.angle_gamma   90.00
#
_symmetry.space_group_name_H-M   'P 1'
#
loop_
_entity.id
_entity.type
_entity.pdbx_description
1 polymer ?
#
loop_
_entity_poly.entity_id
_entity_poly.type
_entity_poly.pdbx_seq_one_letter_code
_entity_poly.pdbx_strand_id
1 'polypeptide(L)'
;MERGRCAECGEEHDELEPGFRRPDAVFAVPQEERAARVRESDDLVSIDGEAFFIRCVAPIPVRGREAPYSWGFWVKIARGDFEAYRRAFDDEGPTDHPGFRGTIANQSHVLPPTLGLEVHVHLGRGRQRPHLMLLDGSHLLTRAQELGVAPAVVHAWSAQCAPGAARPPPEPDVRERAATLEAEGWTLLLPGEVGREVEALPSTPEPGDLVKAPFAFLAAGPHGEITRRTEFMWVLLDVVRGDGWWGGALENQPFVPGPLAAGTRVWLRPEHVLAFLRGAQDGPGGAKPPASGRLGPLRRWLRRQRGEA
;
A
#
# COMPACT_ATOMS: atom_id res chain seq x y z
N MET A 1 -17.47 -11.59 -17.50
CA MET A 1 -16.33 -10.67 -17.39
C MET A 1 -16.73 -9.63 -16.37
N GLU A 2 -16.08 -9.59 -15.22
CA GLU A 2 -16.35 -8.57 -14.21
C GLU A 2 -15.73 -7.27 -14.69
N ARG A 3 -16.57 -6.24 -14.88
CA ARG A 3 -16.14 -4.89 -15.28
C ARG A 3 -15.82 -4.10 -14.02
N GLY A 4 -14.64 -3.48 -14.00
CA GLY A 4 -14.22 -2.59 -12.91
C GLY A 4 -14.51 -1.14 -13.28
N ARG A 5 -15.13 -0.37 -12.37
CA ARG A 5 -15.27 1.07 -12.55
C ARG A 5 -13.94 1.76 -12.24
N CYS A 6 -13.39 2.49 -13.21
CA CYS A 6 -12.17 3.26 -13.04
C CYS A 6 -12.42 4.48 -12.15
N ALA A 7 -11.56 4.68 -11.15
CA ALA A 7 -11.66 5.81 -10.22
C ALA A 7 -11.17 7.15 -10.83
N GLU A 8 -10.48 7.11 -11.97
CA GLU A 8 -9.93 8.29 -12.65
C GLU A 8 -10.89 8.83 -13.73
N CYS A 9 -11.47 7.97 -14.58
CA CYS A 9 -12.43 8.39 -15.62
C CYS A 9 -13.91 8.14 -15.27
N GLY A 10 -14.21 7.32 -14.26
CA GLY A 10 -15.58 7.00 -13.85
C GLY A 10 -16.31 5.96 -14.72
N GLU A 11 -15.67 5.46 -15.79
CA GLU A 11 -16.24 4.47 -16.72
C GLU A 11 -15.96 3.02 -16.30
N GLU A 12 -16.68 2.07 -16.90
CA GLU A 12 -16.49 0.63 -16.68
C GLU A 12 -15.52 0.05 -17.71
N HIS A 13 -14.45 -0.57 -17.22
CA HIS A 13 -13.44 -1.24 -18.03
C HIS A 13 -13.46 -2.75 -17.75
N ASP A 14 -13.23 -3.55 -18.81
CA ASP A 14 -13.08 -5.00 -18.66
C ASP A 14 -11.80 -5.37 -17.88
N GLU A 15 -10.78 -4.50 -17.93
CA GLU A 15 -9.53 -4.59 -17.17
C GLU A 15 -9.11 -3.19 -16.69
N LEU A 16 -8.75 -3.06 -15.41
CA LEU A 16 -8.23 -1.83 -14.83
C LEU A 16 -6.72 -1.88 -14.76
N GLU A 17 -6.06 -1.05 -15.55
CA GLU A 17 -4.61 -0.83 -15.45
C GLU A 17 -4.28 -0.11 -14.13
N PRO A 18 -3.47 -0.69 -13.23
CA PRO A 18 -3.24 -0.14 -11.90
C PRO A 18 -2.41 1.12 -11.98
N GLY A 19 -2.76 2.14 -11.20
CA GLY A 19 -2.03 3.39 -11.16
C GLY A 19 -2.14 4.08 -9.81
N PHE A 20 -1.07 4.77 -9.43
CA PHE A 20 -1.05 5.59 -8.22
C PHE A 20 -1.29 7.05 -8.56
N ARG A 21 -2.19 7.69 -7.81
CA ARG A 21 -2.49 9.12 -8.00
C ARG A 21 -1.27 10.00 -7.73
N ARG A 22 -0.44 9.61 -6.76
CA ARG A 22 0.70 10.39 -6.24
C ARG A 22 1.82 9.45 -5.75
N PRO A 23 3.08 9.90 -5.66
CA PRO A 23 4.13 9.13 -4.99
C PRO A 23 3.83 9.00 -3.49
N ASP A 24 4.26 7.90 -2.86
CA ASP A 24 3.97 7.63 -1.44
C ASP A 24 4.61 8.67 -0.52
N ALA A 25 5.73 9.27 -0.95
CA ALA A 25 6.46 10.31 -0.22
C ALA A 25 5.59 11.53 0.11
N VAL A 26 4.58 11.84 -0.71
CA VAL A 26 3.59 12.88 -0.39
C VAL A 26 2.86 12.58 0.90
N PHE A 27 2.45 11.32 1.09
CA PHE A 27 1.61 10.95 2.22
C PHE A 27 2.37 11.08 3.54
N ALA A 28 3.71 11.00 3.48
CA ALA A 28 4.61 11.28 4.59
C ALA A 28 4.72 12.79 4.94
N VAL A 29 4.33 13.69 4.04
CA VAL A 29 4.20 15.12 4.35
C VAL A 29 2.87 15.35 5.07
N PRO A 30 2.85 16.01 6.24
CA PRO A 30 1.62 16.37 6.94
C PRO A 30 0.64 17.11 6.04
N GLN A 31 -0.65 16.77 6.11
CA GLN A 31 -1.66 17.25 5.16
C GLN A 31 -1.73 18.78 5.10
N GLU A 32 -1.62 19.42 6.25
CA GLU A 32 -1.60 20.86 6.47
C GLU A 32 -0.38 21.56 5.83
N GLU A 33 0.75 20.84 5.67
CA GLU A 33 1.98 21.39 5.11
C GLU A 33 2.10 21.16 3.59
N ARG A 34 1.30 20.23 3.02
CA ARG A 34 1.45 19.81 1.62
C ARG A 34 1.35 20.96 0.62
N ALA A 35 0.45 21.93 0.85
CA ALA A 35 0.31 23.08 -0.04
C ALA A 35 1.58 23.95 -0.09
N ALA A 36 2.30 24.06 1.02
CA ALA A 36 3.54 24.82 1.09
C ALA A 36 4.72 24.04 0.50
N ARG A 37 4.79 22.74 0.79
CA ARG A 37 5.97 21.88 0.56
C ARG A 37 5.95 21.09 -0.75
N VAL A 38 4.77 20.78 -1.28
CA VAL A 38 4.63 19.94 -2.48
C VAL A 38 4.25 20.80 -3.68
N ARG A 39 4.90 20.54 -4.82
CA ARG A 39 4.51 21.04 -6.14
C ARG A 39 4.15 19.82 -6.97
N GLU A 40 2.96 19.79 -7.53
CA GLU A 40 2.45 18.62 -8.24
C GLU A 40 1.64 18.99 -9.47
N SER A 41 1.75 18.15 -10.49
CA SER A 41 0.88 18.06 -11.67
C SER A 41 0.54 16.59 -11.92
N ASP A 42 -0.18 16.30 -13.01
CA ASP A 42 -0.60 14.94 -13.35
C ASP A 42 0.57 13.97 -13.60
N ASP A 43 1.75 14.50 -13.96
CA ASP A 43 2.91 13.70 -14.36
C ASP A 43 4.21 14.06 -13.61
N LEU A 44 4.22 15.15 -12.83
CA LEU A 44 5.41 15.65 -12.13
C LEU A 44 5.10 15.96 -10.67
N VAL A 45 5.96 15.54 -9.76
CA VAL A 45 5.89 15.95 -8.34
C VAL A 45 7.28 16.35 -7.87
N SER A 46 7.36 17.44 -7.10
CA SER A 46 8.53 17.75 -6.29
C SER A 46 8.14 18.10 -4.84
N ILE A 47 8.99 17.73 -3.90
CA ILE A 47 8.81 17.97 -2.47
C ILE A 47 10.02 18.73 -1.96
N ASP A 48 9.77 19.88 -1.33
CA ASP A 48 10.77 20.81 -0.76
C ASP A 48 11.84 21.31 -1.76
N GLY A 49 11.69 21.03 -3.06
CA GLY A 49 12.74 21.29 -4.05
C GLY A 49 13.94 20.34 -3.96
N GLU A 50 13.79 19.21 -3.24
CA GLU A 50 14.86 18.25 -2.96
C GLU A 50 14.55 16.86 -3.53
N ALA A 51 13.29 16.43 -3.47
CA ALA A 51 12.85 15.17 -4.04
C ALA A 51 12.01 15.40 -5.29
N PHE A 52 12.28 14.62 -6.33
CA PHE A 52 11.71 14.80 -7.66
C PHE A 52 11.20 13.47 -8.20
N PHE A 53 9.94 13.48 -8.67
CA PHE A 53 9.24 12.28 -9.10
C PHE A 53 8.53 12.52 -10.43
N ILE A 54 8.57 11.53 -11.30
CA ILE A 54 7.89 11.54 -12.59
C ILE A 54 6.93 10.34 -12.68
N ARG A 55 5.80 10.53 -13.36
CA ARG A 55 4.84 9.45 -13.62
C ARG A 55 5.30 8.66 -14.84
N CYS A 56 5.43 7.36 -14.66
CA CYS A 56 5.90 6.43 -15.68
C CYS A 56 4.98 5.22 -15.76
N VAL A 57 5.16 4.44 -16.82
CA VAL A 57 4.38 3.24 -17.10
C VAL A 57 5.31 2.04 -17.21
N ALA A 58 5.03 0.98 -16.45
CA ALA A 58 5.67 -0.32 -16.60
C ALA A 58 4.81 -1.20 -17.52
N PRO A 59 5.19 -1.40 -18.80
CA PRO A 59 4.48 -2.31 -19.68
C PRO A 59 4.80 -3.77 -19.32
N ILE A 60 3.75 -4.58 -19.15
CA ILE A 60 3.82 -6.01 -18.87
C ILE A 60 3.25 -6.78 -20.06
N PRO A 61 4.06 -7.55 -20.81
CA PRO A 61 3.56 -8.36 -21.92
C PRO A 61 2.54 -9.39 -21.45
N VAL A 62 1.45 -9.56 -22.20
CA VAL A 62 0.42 -10.57 -21.90
C VAL A 62 0.38 -11.60 -23.01
N ARG A 63 0.52 -12.89 -22.65
CA ARG A 63 0.59 -13.98 -23.63
C ARG A 63 -0.69 -14.04 -24.46
N GLY A 64 -0.54 -14.05 -25.78
CA GLY A 64 -1.66 -14.06 -26.73
C GLY A 64 -2.30 -12.69 -26.98
N ARG A 65 -1.69 -11.59 -26.51
CA ARG A 65 -2.13 -10.20 -26.79
C ARG A 65 -1.00 -9.41 -27.45
N GLU A 66 -1.36 -8.53 -28.39
CA GLU A 66 -0.41 -7.58 -28.98
C GLU A 66 -0.14 -6.39 -28.05
N ALA A 67 -1.18 -5.89 -27.38
CA ALA A 67 -1.06 -4.80 -26.42
C ALA A 67 -0.65 -5.31 -25.03
N PRO A 68 0.33 -4.66 -24.36
CA PRO A 68 0.71 -5.01 -23.00
C PRO A 68 -0.38 -4.57 -21.99
N TYR A 69 -0.25 -5.08 -20.76
CA TYR A 69 -0.94 -4.54 -19.60
C TYR A 69 -0.04 -3.55 -18.89
N SER A 70 -0.51 -2.34 -18.63
CA SER A 70 0.32 -1.24 -18.17
C SER A 70 0.12 -0.95 -16.68
N TRP A 71 1.22 -0.80 -15.94
CA TRP A 71 1.20 -0.33 -14.55
C TRP A 71 1.73 1.09 -14.44
N GLY A 72 0.93 2.01 -13.92
CA GLY A 72 1.34 3.38 -13.64
C GLY A 72 2.06 3.49 -12.29
N PHE A 73 3.33 3.88 -12.30
CA PHE A 73 4.14 4.13 -11.10
C PHE A 73 4.70 5.55 -11.10
N TRP A 74 4.90 6.11 -9.91
CA TRP A 74 5.80 7.24 -9.73
C TRP A 74 7.23 6.76 -9.52
N VAL A 75 8.18 7.45 -10.14
CA VAL A 75 9.62 7.13 -10.02
C VAL A 75 10.38 8.32 -9.52
N LYS A 76 11.15 8.14 -8.44
CA LYS A 76 12.10 9.12 -7.95
C LYS A 76 13.33 9.13 -8.85
N ILE A 77 13.72 10.32 -9.30
CA ILE A 77 14.91 10.53 -10.14
C ILE A 77 15.77 11.66 -9.58
N ALA A 78 17.00 11.78 -10.09
CA ALA A 78 17.88 12.88 -9.72
C ALA A 78 17.30 14.22 -10.22
N ARG A 79 17.66 15.32 -9.55
CA ARG A 79 17.23 16.67 -9.93
C ARG A 79 17.59 17.03 -11.37
N GLY A 80 18.83 16.73 -11.79
CA GLY A 80 19.30 17.00 -13.15
C GLY A 80 18.47 16.27 -14.20
N ASP A 81 18.13 15.01 -13.93
CA ASP A 81 17.27 14.17 -14.78
C ASP A 81 15.84 14.71 -14.84
N PHE A 82 15.30 15.18 -13.72
CA PHE A 82 13.97 15.79 -13.67
C PHE A 82 13.90 17.08 -14.51
N GLU A 83 14.91 17.94 -14.41
CA GLU A 83 15.01 19.15 -15.22
C GLU A 83 15.21 18.82 -16.70
N ALA A 84 16.01 17.80 -17.01
CA ALA A 84 16.18 17.29 -18.38
C ALA A 84 14.87 16.73 -18.95
N TYR A 85 14.13 15.94 -18.17
CA TYR A 85 12.82 15.41 -18.56
C TYR A 85 11.82 16.52 -18.86
N ARG A 86 11.75 17.54 -18.00
CA ARG A 86 10.86 18.70 -18.22
C ARG A 86 11.15 19.41 -19.54
N ARG A 87 12.43 19.68 -19.83
CA ARG A 87 12.84 20.29 -21.11
C ARG A 87 12.49 19.39 -22.30
N ALA A 88 12.77 18.09 -22.20
CA ALA A 88 12.48 17.13 -23.25
C ALA A 88 10.97 17.01 -23.55
N PHE A 89 10.12 17.14 -22.54
CA PHE A 89 8.67 17.11 -22.73
C PHE A 89 8.13 18.36 -23.43
N ASP A 90 8.72 19.53 -23.16
CA ASP A 90 8.29 20.81 -23.73
C ASP A 90 8.80 21.02 -25.17
N ASP A 91 10.03 20.56 -25.50
CA ASP A 91 10.74 20.91 -26.74
C ASP A 91 10.87 19.75 -27.77
N GLU A 92 10.04 18.71 -27.68
CA GLU A 92 10.22 17.46 -28.47
C GLU A 92 11.65 16.90 -28.33
N GLY A 93 11.98 16.44 -27.12
CA GLY A 93 13.31 16.03 -26.73
C GLY A 93 13.98 14.97 -27.64
N PRO A 94 15.30 14.78 -27.51
CA PRO A 94 16.08 13.96 -28.43
C PRO A 94 15.55 12.53 -28.52
N THR A 95 15.37 12.05 -29.74
CA THR A 95 14.88 10.68 -30.03
C THR A 95 15.79 9.58 -29.44
N ASP A 96 17.03 9.91 -29.10
CA ASP A 96 18.09 9.02 -28.61
C ASP A 96 18.51 9.31 -27.16
N HIS A 97 17.68 10.02 -26.37
CA HIS A 97 17.99 10.27 -24.96
C HIS A 97 18.26 8.94 -24.22
N PRO A 98 19.37 8.81 -23.47
CA PRO A 98 19.78 7.54 -22.84
C PRO A 98 18.91 7.10 -21.66
N GLY A 99 17.74 7.72 -21.46
CA GLY A 99 16.92 7.54 -20.28
C GLY A 99 17.56 8.02 -18.97
N PHE A 100 16.99 7.59 -17.84
CA PHE A 100 17.43 7.93 -16.50
C PHE A 100 17.44 6.71 -15.58
N ARG A 101 18.24 6.73 -14.52
CA ARG A 101 18.05 5.80 -13.40
C ARG A 101 17.09 6.39 -12.38
N GLY A 102 16.33 5.53 -11.74
CA GLY A 102 15.44 5.94 -10.66
C GLY A 102 15.02 4.77 -9.78
N THR A 103 14.14 5.07 -8.83
CA THR A 103 13.51 4.07 -7.97
C THR A 103 12.01 4.25 -7.92
N ILE A 104 11.25 3.15 -7.91
CA ILE A 104 9.79 3.21 -7.75
C ILE A 104 9.45 3.86 -6.40
N ALA A 105 8.55 4.85 -6.43
CA ALA A 105 8.14 5.66 -5.28
C ALA A 105 6.75 5.28 -4.74
N ASN A 106 6.23 4.11 -5.14
CA ASN A 106 4.96 3.59 -4.65
C ASN A 106 5.09 2.15 -4.17
N GLN A 107 4.40 1.84 -3.09
CA GLN A 107 4.21 0.49 -2.59
C GLN A 107 2.91 -0.10 -3.14
N SER A 108 3.05 -1.21 -3.85
CA SER A 108 1.94 -2.00 -4.37
C SER A 108 1.19 -2.74 -3.25
N HIS A 109 -0.13 -2.82 -3.40
CA HIS A 109 -0.98 -3.68 -2.57
C HIS A 109 -1.21 -5.08 -3.16
N VAL A 110 -0.77 -5.31 -4.41
CA VAL A 110 -1.01 -6.55 -5.17
C VAL A 110 0.28 -7.36 -5.38
N LEU A 111 1.42 -6.68 -5.44
CA LEU A 111 2.73 -7.26 -5.68
C LEU A 111 3.53 -7.33 -4.37
N PRO A 112 4.60 -8.15 -4.32
CA PRO A 112 5.65 -7.98 -3.30
C PRO A 112 6.19 -6.54 -3.31
N PRO A 113 6.96 -6.15 -2.28
CA PRO A 113 7.39 -4.77 -2.11
C PRO A 113 7.99 -4.13 -3.36
N THR A 114 7.34 -3.06 -3.83
CA THR A 114 7.75 -2.31 -5.02
C THR A 114 8.46 -1.01 -4.68
N LEU A 115 8.26 -0.48 -3.48
CA LEU A 115 8.89 0.76 -3.05
C LEU A 115 10.42 0.60 -3.04
N GLY A 116 11.11 1.47 -3.77
CA GLY A 116 12.57 1.46 -3.86
C GLY A 116 13.17 0.58 -4.95
N LEU A 117 12.35 -0.19 -5.69
CA LEU A 117 12.89 -1.02 -6.79
C LEU A 117 13.60 -0.16 -7.82
N GLU A 118 14.83 -0.55 -8.16
CA GLU A 118 15.63 0.14 -9.16
C GLU A 118 15.05 -0.05 -10.55
N VAL A 119 14.97 1.06 -11.29
CA VAL A 119 14.45 1.10 -12.64
C VAL A 119 15.35 1.92 -13.55
N HIS A 120 15.30 1.58 -14.82
CA HIS A 120 15.71 2.47 -15.89
C HIS A 120 14.47 3.07 -16.56
N VAL A 121 14.44 4.38 -16.70
CA VAL A 121 13.35 5.14 -17.32
C VAL A 121 13.70 5.43 -18.76
N HIS A 122 12.93 4.88 -19.69
CA HIS A 122 13.04 5.18 -21.12
C HIS A 122 12.03 6.27 -21.49
N LEU A 123 12.50 7.35 -22.10
CA LEU A 123 11.62 8.43 -22.53
C LEU A 123 10.77 7.98 -23.72
N GLY A 124 9.48 8.31 -23.65
CA GLY A 124 8.55 8.09 -24.76
C GLY A 124 8.82 9.06 -25.91
N ARG A 125 8.18 8.82 -27.06
CA ARG A 125 8.18 9.77 -28.17
C ARG A 125 7.09 10.82 -27.95
N GLY A 126 7.42 12.09 -28.19
CA GLY A 126 6.48 13.20 -28.03
C GLY A 126 5.93 13.27 -26.59
N ARG A 127 4.60 13.37 -26.45
CA ARG A 127 3.92 13.51 -25.15
C ARG A 127 3.58 12.18 -24.46
N GLN A 128 4.14 11.06 -24.92
CA GLN A 128 3.92 9.77 -24.27
C GLN A 128 4.62 9.70 -22.92
N ARG A 129 3.96 9.09 -21.93
CA ARG A 129 4.57 8.85 -20.62
C ARG A 129 5.81 7.94 -20.77
N PRO A 130 6.87 8.17 -19.99
CA PRO A 130 8.06 7.33 -20.01
C PRO A 130 7.74 5.89 -19.61
N HIS A 131 8.48 4.95 -20.19
CA HIS A 131 8.37 3.53 -19.89
C HIS A 131 9.43 3.10 -18.88
N LEU A 132 9.07 2.18 -17.99
CA LEU A 132 9.98 1.62 -17.00
C LEU A 132 10.52 0.27 -17.46
N MET A 133 11.82 0.08 -17.26
CA MET A 133 12.46 -1.23 -17.25
C MET A 133 12.91 -1.53 -15.82
N LEU A 134 12.39 -2.60 -15.22
CA LEU A 134 12.79 -3.01 -13.87
C LEU A 134 14.17 -3.68 -13.92
N LEU A 135 15.03 -3.43 -12.93
CA LEU A 135 16.42 -3.90 -12.95
C LEU A 135 16.69 -5.10 -12.03
N ASP A 136 15.81 -5.37 -11.06
CA ASP A 136 15.95 -6.51 -10.15
C ASP A 136 15.31 -7.77 -10.73
N GLY A 137 16.12 -8.65 -11.36
CA GLY A 137 15.65 -9.91 -11.94
C GLY A 137 15.07 -10.93 -10.95
N SER A 138 15.21 -10.71 -9.64
CA SER A 138 14.59 -11.56 -8.61
C SER A 138 13.13 -11.20 -8.36
N HIS A 139 12.75 -9.94 -8.63
CA HIS A 139 11.42 -9.44 -8.33
C HIS A 139 10.36 -9.95 -9.32
N LEU A 140 9.15 -10.25 -8.82
CA LEU A 140 8.06 -10.80 -9.64
C LEU A 140 7.64 -9.87 -10.79
N LEU A 141 7.66 -8.56 -10.56
CA LEU A 141 7.31 -7.58 -11.59
C LEU A 141 8.32 -7.57 -12.74
N THR A 142 9.61 -7.74 -12.45
CA THR A 142 10.67 -7.82 -13.47
C THR A 142 10.50 -9.07 -14.31
N ARG A 143 10.28 -10.23 -13.67
CA ARG A 143 10.00 -11.48 -14.39
C ARG A 143 8.74 -11.39 -15.24
N ALA A 144 7.70 -10.70 -14.75
CA ALA A 144 6.49 -10.46 -15.51
C ALA A 144 6.75 -9.61 -16.76
N GLN A 145 7.62 -8.60 -16.66
CA GLN A 145 8.04 -7.77 -17.79
C GLN A 145 8.87 -8.56 -18.81
N GLU A 146 9.78 -9.43 -18.35
CA GLU A 146 10.68 -10.21 -19.22
C GLU A 146 10.00 -11.39 -19.92
N LEU A 147 9.19 -12.16 -19.17
CA LEU A 147 8.63 -13.44 -19.64
C LEU A 147 7.16 -13.34 -20.07
N GLY A 148 6.54 -12.20 -19.81
CA GLY A 148 5.11 -12.00 -19.93
C GLY A 148 4.29 -12.84 -18.95
N VAL A 149 3.02 -12.45 -18.81
CA VAL A 149 2.05 -13.11 -17.90
C VAL A 149 0.89 -13.73 -18.68
N ALA A 150 0.21 -14.69 -18.06
CA ALA A 150 -1.05 -15.20 -18.60
C ALA A 150 -2.18 -14.18 -18.37
N PRO A 151 -3.21 -14.12 -19.24
CA PRO A 151 -4.36 -13.23 -19.04
C PRO A 151 -5.02 -13.34 -17.65
N ALA A 152 -5.10 -14.55 -17.09
CA ALA A 152 -5.65 -14.78 -15.76
C ALA A 152 -4.92 -14.00 -14.64
N VAL A 153 -3.61 -13.78 -14.77
CA VAL A 153 -2.82 -13.00 -13.81
C VAL A 153 -3.22 -11.53 -13.85
N VAL A 154 -3.39 -10.98 -15.06
CA VAL A 154 -3.85 -9.61 -15.27
C VAL A 154 -5.25 -9.39 -14.72
N HIS A 155 -6.17 -10.33 -14.97
CA HIS A 155 -7.51 -10.27 -14.39
C HIS A 155 -7.46 -10.28 -12.84
N ALA A 156 -6.61 -11.12 -12.25
CA ALA A 156 -6.43 -11.17 -10.80
C ALA A 156 -5.86 -9.85 -10.23
N TRP A 157 -4.92 -9.20 -10.93
CA TRP A 157 -4.42 -7.89 -10.54
C TRP A 157 -5.49 -6.80 -10.67
N SER A 158 -6.20 -6.76 -11.80
CA SER A 158 -7.29 -5.82 -12.06
C SER A 158 -8.41 -5.93 -11.00
N ALA A 159 -8.81 -7.15 -10.63
CA ALA A 159 -9.83 -7.38 -9.61
C ALA A 159 -9.43 -6.78 -8.25
N GLN A 160 -8.15 -6.84 -7.89
CA GLN A 160 -7.63 -6.27 -6.64
C GLN A 160 -7.49 -4.74 -6.66
N CYS A 161 -7.67 -4.11 -7.83
CA CYS A 161 -7.69 -2.65 -7.97
C CYS A 161 -9.11 -2.06 -7.87
N ALA A 162 -10.16 -2.88 -7.93
CA ALA A 162 -11.53 -2.40 -7.86
C ALA A 162 -11.89 -1.87 -6.45
N PRO A 163 -12.64 -0.76 -6.34
CA PRO A 163 -13.08 -0.23 -5.05
C PRO A 163 -13.89 -1.27 -4.26
N GLY A 164 -13.47 -1.56 -3.02
CA GLY A 164 -14.15 -2.53 -2.16
C GLY A 164 -13.92 -4.00 -2.56
N ALA A 165 -12.95 -4.29 -3.42
CA ALA A 165 -12.55 -5.66 -3.73
C ALA A 165 -12.18 -6.41 -2.44
N ALA A 166 -12.98 -7.42 -2.10
CA ALA A 166 -12.60 -8.37 -1.07
C ALA A 166 -11.38 -9.13 -1.58
N ARG A 167 -10.27 -9.08 -0.83
CA ARG A 167 -9.12 -9.92 -1.16
C ARG A 167 -9.58 -11.37 -1.09
N PRO A 168 -9.26 -12.24 -2.08
CA PRO A 168 -9.62 -13.64 -1.99
C PRO A 168 -9.11 -14.22 -0.67
N PRO A 169 -9.87 -15.13 -0.04
CA PRO A 169 -9.44 -15.77 1.18
C PRO A 169 -8.05 -16.38 0.97
N PRO A 170 -7.13 -16.28 1.95
CA PRO A 170 -5.81 -16.85 1.81
C PRO A 170 -5.93 -18.33 1.44
N GLU A 171 -5.15 -18.78 0.46
CA GLU A 171 -5.10 -20.21 0.12
C GLU A 171 -4.80 -21.01 1.40
N PRO A 172 -5.49 -22.14 1.63
CA PRO A 172 -5.43 -22.87 2.89
C PRO A 172 -4.04 -23.44 3.24
N ASP A 173 -3.10 -23.41 2.30
CA ASP A 173 -1.74 -23.97 2.42
C ASP A 173 -0.63 -22.90 2.33
N VAL A 174 -0.98 -21.62 2.54
CA VAL A 174 0.04 -20.60 2.78
C VAL A 174 0.67 -20.93 4.12
N ARG A 175 1.89 -21.50 4.10
CA ARG A 175 2.68 -21.78 5.31
C ARG A 175 2.50 -20.63 6.30
N GLU A 176 2.08 -20.98 7.52
CA GLU A 176 1.93 -20.09 8.67
C GLU A 176 3.29 -19.47 9.03
N ARG A 177 3.77 -18.53 8.21
CA ARG A 177 5.00 -17.76 8.44
C ARG A 177 4.61 -16.33 8.79
N ALA A 178 5.33 -15.76 9.75
CA ALA A 178 5.21 -14.34 10.02
C ALA A 178 5.59 -13.55 8.76
N ALA A 179 4.79 -12.51 8.46
CA ALA A 179 5.13 -11.55 7.42
C ALA A 179 6.45 -10.86 7.76
N THR A 180 7.29 -10.63 6.76
CA THR A 180 8.53 -9.86 6.89
C THR A 180 8.47 -8.59 6.05
N LEU A 181 9.31 -7.60 6.41
CA LEU A 181 9.39 -6.36 5.66
C LEU A 181 9.84 -6.61 4.21
N GLU A 182 10.71 -7.58 3.98
CA GLU A 182 11.29 -7.88 2.67
C GLU A 182 10.29 -8.59 1.74
N ALA A 183 9.54 -9.54 2.28
CA ALA A 183 8.64 -10.36 1.48
C ALA A 183 7.24 -9.75 1.35
N GLU A 184 6.75 -9.10 2.40
CA GLU A 184 5.38 -8.55 2.44
C GLU A 184 5.34 -7.04 2.63
N GLY A 185 6.45 -6.36 2.92
CA GLY A 185 6.46 -4.90 3.16
C GLY A 185 5.96 -4.51 4.55
N TRP A 186 5.62 -5.49 5.39
CA TRP A 186 5.18 -5.27 6.76
C TRP A 186 5.56 -6.45 7.66
N THR A 187 5.63 -6.21 8.96
CA THR A 187 5.81 -7.27 9.95
C THR A 187 5.12 -6.91 11.26
N LEU A 188 4.78 -7.93 12.04
CA LEU A 188 4.24 -7.77 13.38
C LEU A 188 5.40 -7.59 14.36
N LEU A 189 5.26 -6.67 15.31
CA LEU A 189 6.27 -6.38 16.31
C LEU A 189 5.85 -6.87 17.69
N LEU A 190 6.85 -7.10 18.54
CA LEU A 190 6.64 -7.22 19.97
C LEU A 190 6.53 -5.83 20.62
N PRO A 191 5.74 -5.66 21.69
CA PRO A 191 5.67 -4.43 22.47
C PRO A 191 7.04 -3.86 22.86
N GLY A 192 7.98 -4.73 23.27
CA GLY A 192 9.32 -4.31 23.68
C GLY A 192 10.12 -3.62 22.56
N GLU A 193 9.91 -3.99 21.30
CA GLU A 193 10.58 -3.37 20.15
C GLU A 193 10.13 -1.92 19.90
N VAL A 194 8.97 -1.53 20.45
CA VAL A 194 8.40 -0.19 20.33
C VAL A 194 8.42 0.58 21.65
N GLY A 195 9.23 0.11 22.62
CA GLY A 195 9.36 0.73 23.94
C GLY A 195 8.09 0.67 24.77
N ARG A 196 7.29 -0.40 24.59
CA ARG A 196 6.06 -0.66 25.35
C ARG A 196 6.18 -2.02 26.05
N GLU A 197 5.40 -2.20 27.11
CA GLU A 197 5.28 -3.49 27.78
C GLU A 197 4.08 -4.27 27.22
N VAL A 198 4.16 -5.61 27.30
CA VAL A 198 3.04 -6.49 26.96
C VAL A 198 1.93 -6.27 27.98
N GLU A 199 0.72 -6.00 27.52
CA GLU A 199 -0.42 -5.87 28.42
C GLU A 199 -0.87 -7.26 28.89
N ALA A 200 -0.98 -7.45 30.21
CA ALA A 200 -1.51 -8.68 30.77
C ALA A 200 -2.98 -8.84 30.37
N LEU A 201 -3.31 -9.94 29.71
CA LEU A 201 -4.68 -10.21 29.29
C LEU A 201 -5.57 -10.41 30.52
N PRO A 202 -6.67 -9.66 30.66
CA PRO A 202 -7.56 -9.80 31.80
C PRO A 202 -8.35 -11.12 31.79
N SER A 203 -8.50 -11.74 30.63
CA SER A 203 -9.15 -13.03 30.42
C SER A 203 -8.61 -13.73 29.17
N THR A 204 -8.93 -15.01 29.00
CA THR A 204 -8.69 -15.71 27.72
C THR A 204 -9.50 -15.02 26.60
N PRO A 205 -8.86 -14.64 25.48
CA PRO A 205 -9.56 -14.01 24.37
C PRO A 205 -10.56 -14.98 23.72
N GLU A 206 -11.63 -14.43 23.18
CA GLU A 206 -12.66 -15.13 22.42
C GLU A 206 -12.86 -14.45 21.06
N PRO A 207 -13.40 -15.18 20.05
CA PRO A 207 -13.89 -14.54 18.83
C PRO A 207 -14.86 -13.39 19.16
N GLY A 208 -14.65 -12.23 18.53
CA GLY A 208 -15.36 -10.97 18.79
C GLY A 208 -14.56 -9.97 19.64
N ASP A 209 -13.48 -10.39 20.28
CA ASP A 209 -12.59 -9.50 21.02
C ASP A 209 -11.68 -8.67 20.11
N LEU A 210 -11.30 -7.49 20.58
CA LEU A 210 -10.38 -6.58 19.89
C LEU A 210 -9.04 -6.57 20.60
N VAL A 211 -7.96 -6.80 19.85
CA VAL A 211 -6.59 -6.69 20.34
C VAL A 211 -5.84 -5.61 19.59
N LYS A 212 -4.98 -4.88 20.30
CA LYS A 212 -4.08 -3.90 19.71
C LYS A 212 -2.70 -4.49 19.59
N ALA A 213 -2.06 -4.37 18.44
CA ALA A 213 -0.69 -4.81 18.23
C ALA A 213 0.12 -3.79 17.40
N PRO A 214 1.45 -3.71 17.59
CA PRO A 214 2.32 -2.87 16.79
C PRO A 214 2.71 -3.57 15.49
N PHE A 215 2.62 -2.86 14.37
CA PHE A 215 3.02 -3.32 13.04
C PHE A 215 4.08 -2.38 12.48
N ALA A 216 5.14 -2.93 11.92
CA ALA A 216 6.09 -2.18 11.12
C ALA A 216 5.76 -2.28 9.63
N PHE A 217 5.99 -1.18 8.91
CA PHE A 217 5.81 -1.07 7.47
C PHE A 217 7.05 -0.47 6.82
N LEU A 218 7.37 -0.93 5.62
CA LEU A 218 8.19 -0.14 4.70
C LEU A 218 7.33 0.99 4.16
N ALA A 219 7.80 2.23 4.31
CA ALA A 219 7.08 3.42 3.88
C ALA A 219 8.05 4.46 3.33
N ALA A 220 7.59 5.27 2.39
CA ALA A 220 8.34 6.41 1.92
C ALA A 220 8.39 7.51 2.99
N GLY A 221 9.54 8.12 3.18
CA GLY A 221 9.67 9.40 3.87
C GLY A 221 9.40 10.59 2.94
N PRO A 222 9.39 11.83 3.46
CA PRO A 222 9.03 13.03 2.70
C PRO A 222 9.89 13.26 1.46
N HIS A 223 11.14 12.78 1.45
CA HIS A 223 12.05 12.93 0.31
C HIS A 223 12.22 11.63 -0.49
N GLY A 224 11.36 10.64 -0.27
CA GLY A 224 11.36 9.36 -0.97
C GLY A 224 12.48 8.41 -0.53
N GLU A 225 13.12 8.69 0.61
CA GLU A 225 13.91 7.70 1.34
C GLU A 225 13.00 6.61 1.90
N ILE A 226 13.49 5.36 1.95
CA ILE A 226 12.73 4.26 2.51
C ILE A 226 12.91 4.29 4.02
N THR A 227 11.79 4.35 4.74
CA THR A 227 11.75 4.39 6.20
C THR A 227 10.95 3.21 6.73
N ARG A 228 11.22 2.83 7.98
CA ARG A 228 10.36 1.93 8.74
C ARG A 228 9.38 2.78 9.56
N ARG A 229 8.09 2.58 9.34
CA ARG A 229 7.02 3.23 10.11
C ARG A 229 6.31 2.22 10.97
N THR A 230 6.00 2.60 12.21
CA THR A 230 5.26 1.76 13.15
C THR A 230 3.85 2.30 13.29
N GLU A 231 2.87 1.45 13.01
CA GLU A 231 1.45 1.72 13.25
C GLU A 231 0.91 0.81 14.34
N PHE A 232 -0.07 1.29 15.09
CA PHE A 232 -0.70 0.51 16.15
C PHE A 232 -2.12 0.14 15.74
N MET A 233 -2.29 -1.12 15.39
CA MET A 233 -3.50 -1.60 14.72
C MET A 233 -4.38 -2.37 15.69
N TRP A 234 -5.69 -2.18 15.54
CA TRP A 234 -6.71 -3.01 16.16
C TRP A 234 -7.03 -4.20 15.24
N VAL A 235 -7.11 -5.39 15.83
CA VAL A 235 -7.48 -6.64 15.16
C VAL A 235 -8.72 -7.19 15.85
N LEU A 236 -9.80 -7.35 15.09
CA LEU A 236 -11.01 -8.04 15.52
C LEU A 236 -10.79 -9.55 15.37
N LEU A 237 -10.72 -10.27 16.49
CA LEU A 237 -10.48 -11.70 16.51
C LEU A 237 -11.71 -12.46 16.01
N ASP A 238 -11.49 -13.44 15.14
CA ASP A 238 -12.53 -14.38 14.68
C ASP A 238 -12.15 -15.84 14.96
N VAL A 239 -10.88 -16.12 15.21
CA VAL A 239 -10.36 -17.45 15.53
C VAL A 239 -9.38 -17.33 16.69
N VAL A 240 -9.61 -18.11 17.76
CA VAL A 240 -8.67 -18.25 18.88
C VAL A 240 -8.36 -19.74 19.03
N ARG A 241 -7.09 -20.13 18.78
CA ARG A 241 -6.64 -21.53 18.85
C ARG A 241 -6.00 -21.81 20.21
N GLY A 242 -6.12 -23.07 20.66
CA GLY A 242 -5.52 -23.55 21.92
C GLY A 242 -3.99 -23.65 21.91
N ASP A 243 -3.35 -23.53 20.75
CA ASP A 243 -1.89 -23.48 20.58
C ASP A 243 -1.30 -22.06 20.73
N GLY A 244 -2.16 -21.06 21.03
CA GLY A 244 -1.77 -19.67 21.25
C GLY A 244 -1.77 -18.80 19.99
N TRP A 245 -2.20 -19.32 18.84
CA TRP A 245 -2.40 -18.53 17.63
C TRP A 245 -3.81 -17.96 17.54
N TRP A 246 -3.91 -16.67 17.27
CA TRP A 246 -5.17 -15.97 17.07
C TRP A 246 -5.23 -15.36 15.68
N GLY A 247 -6.36 -15.54 15.01
CA GLY A 247 -6.66 -14.98 13.71
C GLY A 247 -7.75 -13.92 13.83
N GLY A 248 -7.63 -12.87 13.03
CA GLY A 248 -8.61 -11.81 12.98
C GLY A 248 -8.39 -10.85 11.82
N ALA A 249 -9.28 -9.87 11.68
CA ALA A 249 -9.21 -8.85 10.64
C ALA A 249 -8.81 -7.49 11.22
N LEU A 250 -8.01 -6.70 10.48
CA LEU A 250 -7.69 -5.33 10.88
C LEU A 250 -8.95 -4.46 10.93
N GLU A 251 -9.21 -3.82 12.06
CA GLU A 251 -10.41 -2.99 12.26
C GLU A 251 -10.20 -1.54 11.76
N ASN A 252 -8.95 -1.07 11.72
CA ASN A 252 -8.60 0.27 11.26
C ASN A 252 -7.64 0.26 10.07
N GLN A 253 -7.66 1.34 9.29
CA GLN A 253 -6.74 1.56 8.17
C GLN A 253 -5.38 2.05 8.69
N PRO A 254 -4.24 1.48 8.25
CA PRO A 254 -2.93 2.05 8.52
C PRO A 254 -2.80 3.47 7.96
N PHE A 255 -2.08 4.36 8.65
CA PHE A 255 -1.81 5.71 8.15
C PHE A 255 -0.65 5.78 7.14
N VAL A 256 -0.16 4.63 6.69
CA VAL A 256 0.86 4.50 5.65
C VAL A 256 0.27 3.81 4.42
N PRO A 257 0.62 4.25 3.18
CA PRO A 257 0.34 3.47 1.99
C PRO A 257 1.02 2.10 2.09
N GLY A 258 0.36 1.06 1.60
CA GLY A 258 0.96 -0.27 1.62
C GLY A 258 -0.04 -1.41 1.43
N PRO A 259 0.43 -2.64 1.70
CA PRO A 259 -0.30 -3.87 1.38
C PRO A 259 -1.33 -4.27 2.44
N LEU A 260 -1.41 -3.57 3.57
CA LEU A 260 -2.44 -3.80 4.59
C LEU A 260 -3.54 -2.73 4.50
N ALA A 261 -4.77 -3.18 4.59
CA ALA A 261 -5.96 -2.36 4.71
C ALA A 261 -6.90 -2.90 5.80
N ALA A 262 -7.82 -2.07 6.26
CA ALA A 262 -8.93 -2.55 7.11
C ALA A 262 -9.62 -3.76 6.45
N GLY A 263 -9.95 -4.78 7.25
CA GLY A 263 -10.47 -6.08 6.81
C GLY A 263 -9.39 -7.11 6.46
N THR A 264 -8.10 -6.75 6.41
CA THR A 264 -7.05 -7.70 6.08
C THR A 264 -6.87 -8.70 7.21
N ARG A 265 -6.90 -10.00 6.88
CA ARG A 265 -6.67 -11.07 7.84
C ARG A 265 -5.20 -11.12 8.27
N VAL A 266 -4.99 -11.18 9.57
CA VAL A 266 -3.68 -11.33 10.20
C VAL A 266 -3.72 -12.43 11.26
N TRP A 267 -2.55 -12.99 11.56
CA TRP A 267 -2.36 -13.94 12.65
C TRP A 267 -1.38 -13.34 13.65
N LEU A 268 -1.69 -13.48 14.93
CA LEU A 268 -0.87 -13.00 16.04
C LEU A 268 -0.91 -13.98 17.21
N ARG A 269 -0.08 -13.68 18.22
CA ARG A 269 0.07 -14.45 19.46
C ARG A 269 0.02 -13.51 20.67
N PRO A 270 -0.27 -14.00 21.90
CA PRO A 270 -0.36 -13.16 23.10
C PRO A 270 0.79 -12.17 23.29
N GLU A 271 2.02 -12.57 22.97
CA GLU A 271 3.22 -11.75 23.12
C GLU A 271 3.26 -10.49 22.24
N HIS A 272 2.40 -10.40 21.22
CA HIS A 272 2.30 -9.23 20.35
C HIS A 272 1.29 -8.18 20.85
N VAL A 273 0.54 -8.49 21.92
CA VAL A 273 -0.59 -7.68 22.37
C VAL A 273 -0.12 -6.50 23.22
N LEU A 274 -0.53 -5.31 22.80
CA LEU A 274 -0.35 -4.04 23.51
C LEU A 274 -1.57 -3.60 24.31
N ALA A 275 -2.77 -4.01 23.87
CA ALA A 275 -4.02 -3.70 24.56
C ALA A 275 -5.11 -4.68 24.18
N PHE A 276 -6.07 -4.88 25.08
CA PHE A 276 -7.19 -5.80 24.89
C PHE A 276 -8.53 -5.12 25.21
N LEU A 277 -9.53 -5.37 24.38
CA LEU A 277 -10.92 -4.93 24.58
C LEU A 277 -11.86 -6.11 24.34
N ARG A 278 -12.70 -6.40 25.32
CA ARG A 278 -13.73 -7.46 25.20
C ARG A 278 -14.80 -7.03 24.19
N GLY A 279 -15.19 -7.93 23.31
CA GLY A 279 -16.34 -7.76 22.45
C GLY A 279 -17.63 -7.61 23.27
N ALA A 280 -18.55 -6.74 22.83
CA ALA A 280 -19.88 -6.70 23.43
C ALA A 280 -20.59 -8.02 23.11
N GLN A 281 -20.86 -8.84 24.12
CA GLN A 281 -21.70 -10.03 23.95
C GLN A 281 -23.14 -9.57 23.64
N ASP A 282 -23.58 -9.72 22.39
CA ASP A 282 -25.00 -9.65 22.07
C ASP A 282 -25.70 -10.85 22.72
N GLY A 283 -26.31 -10.62 23.88
CA GLY A 283 -27.26 -11.55 24.48
C GLY A 283 -28.45 -11.78 23.53
N PRO A 284 -29.19 -12.90 23.66
CA PRO A 284 -30.24 -13.25 22.71
C PRO A 284 -31.45 -12.32 22.91
N GLY A 285 -31.50 -11.25 22.12
CA GLY A 285 -32.60 -10.29 22.11
C GLY A 285 -32.32 -9.17 21.12
N GLY A 286 -32.78 -9.36 19.87
CA GLY A 286 -32.35 -8.58 18.71
C GLY A 286 -32.51 -7.06 18.82
N ALA A 287 -31.48 -6.35 18.37
CA ALA A 287 -31.60 -5.07 17.69
C ALA A 287 -30.47 -4.95 16.66
N LYS A 288 -30.85 -4.77 15.40
CA LYS A 288 -29.95 -4.55 14.25
C LYS A 288 -28.96 -3.40 14.56
N PRO A 289 -27.67 -3.49 14.20
CA PRO A 289 -26.74 -2.39 14.43
C PRO A 289 -27.22 -1.14 13.69
N PRO A 290 -27.17 0.05 14.31
CA PRO A 290 -27.63 1.26 13.65
C PRO A 290 -26.69 1.59 12.50
N ALA A 291 -27.29 1.89 11.35
CA ALA A 291 -26.60 2.40 10.18
C ALA A 291 -25.72 3.62 10.57
N SER A 292 -24.51 3.62 10.03
CA SER A 292 -23.58 4.75 9.88
C SER A 292 -24.08 6.08 10.45
N GLY A 293 -23.61 6.44 11.65
CA GLY A 293 -23.81 7.79 12.16
C GLY A 293 -23.74 7.92 13.67
N ARG A 294 -22.51 8.07 14.21
CA ARG A 294 -22.10 9.09 15.21
C ARG A 294 -20.78 8.67 15.88
N LEU A 295 -19.70 9.25 15.36
CA LEU A 295 -18.32 9.24 15.89
C LEU A 295 -18.19 10.00 17.25
N GLY A 296 -18.99 9.66 18.26
CA GLY A 296 -19.02 10.35 19.55
C GLY A 296 -17.98 9.85 20.57
N PRO A 297 -17.88 8.53 20.83
CA PRO A 297 -16.97 8.01 21.86
C PRO A 297 -15.50 8.05 21.42
N LEU A 298 -15.19 7.64 20.18
CA LEU A 298 -13.83 7.62 19.64
C LEU A 298 -13.18 9.01 19.60
N ARG A 299 -13.95 10.07 19.26
CA ARG A 299 -13.43 11.45 19.23
C ARG A 299 -13.16 12.04 20.62
N ARG A 300 -13.83 11.55 21.66
CA ARG A 300 -13.53 11.94 23.06
C ARG A 300 -12.32 11.19 23.62
N TRP A 301 -12.08 9.98 23.14
CA TRP A 301 -10.91 9.19 23.51
C TRP A 301 -9.65 9.68 22.78
N LEU A 302 -9.72 9.98 21.48
CA LEU A 302 -8.61 10.54 20.69
C LEU A 302 -8.14 11.92 21.16
N ARG A 303 -9.04 12.76 21.70
CA ARG A 303 -8.66 14.07 22.30
C ARG A 303 -7.85 13.92 23.59
N ARG A 304 -8.23 12.95 24.45
CA ARG A 304 -7.47 12.69 25.69
C ARG A 304 -6.07 12.13 25.43
N GLN A 305 -5.85 11.45 24.30
CA GLN A 305 -4.54 10.91 23.90
C GLN A 305 -3.62 11.96 23.25
N ARG A 306 -4.14 13.13 22.84
CA ARG A 306 -3.35 14.21 22.21
C ARG A 306 -3.00 15.38 23.15
N GLY A 307 -3.44 15.35 24.41
CA GLY A 307 -3.08 16.37 25.40
C GLY A 307 -3.70 17.76 25.18
N GLU A 308 -4.70 17.89 24.32
CA GLU A 308 -5.46 19.12 24.12
C GLU A 308 -6.77 19.03 24.91
N ALA A 309 -6.93 19.91 25.90
CA ALA A 309 -8.11 20.02 26.75
C ALA A 309 -9.32 20.58 25.99
#